data_AF-A0A9D2X8D1-F1
#
_entry.id   AF-A0A9D2X8D1-F1
#
_cell.length_a   1.000
_cell.length_b   1.000
_cell.length_c   1.000
_cell.angle_alpha   90.00
_cell.angle_beta   90.00
_cell.angle_gamma   90.00
#
_symmetry.space_group_name_H-M   'P 1'
#
loop_
_entity.id
_entity.type
_entity.pdbx_description
1 polymer ?
#
loop_
_entity_poly.entity_id
_entity_poly.type
_entity_poly.pdbx_seq_one_letter_code
_entity_poly.pdbx_strand_id
1 'polypeptide(L)'
;MNIKLNKNLDDYKNKQELFDKFYKSVECNNEMNFDIHSINNIINEAVEKAINDIVIKTINTKAILTSSRNVGEVAKNCEKFFQDSNFGKFEYMQKSGRSNFKVIHELGDNGNKFLRKFFEKIFKTCLKNYSYHMISNQNSLCVIFR
;
A
#
# COMPACT_ATOMS: atom_id res chain seq x y z
N MET A 1 49.22 41.95 -28.34
CA MET A 1 48.15 41.31 -29.13
C MET A 1 47.12 40.78 -28.13
N ASN A 2 46.06 41.55 -27.85
CA ASN A 2 45.04 41.20 -26.86
C ASN A 2 43.81 40.66 -27.60
N ILE A 3 43.61 39.35 -27.57
CA ILE A 3 42.40 38.71 -28.09
C ILE A 3 41.32 38.84 -26.99
N LYS A 4 40.42 39.81 -27.16
CA LYS A 4 39.19 39.89 -26.34
C LYS A 4 38.26 38.76 -26.76
N LEU A 5 38.05 37.81 -25.85
CA LEU A 5 37.00 36.80 -25.92
C LEU A 5 35.63 37.49 -25.89
N ASN A 6 35.03 37.68 -27.06
CA ASN A 6 33.62 38.05 -27.19
C ASN A 6 32.78 36.77 -26.99
N LYS A 7 32.58 36.36 -25.73
CA LYS A 7 31.59 35.33 -25.41
C LYS A 7 30.21 35.98 -25.36
N ASN A 8 29.45 35.76 -26.44
CA ASN A 8 27.99 35.84 -26.57
C ASN A 8 27.22 36.27 -25.32
N LEU A 9 27.05 37.57 -25.14
CA LEU A 9 26.13 38.15 -24.16
C LEU A 9 24.66 37.92 -24.55
N ASP A 10 24.37 37.71 -25.85
CA ASP A 10 23.01 37.51 -26.36
C ASP A 10 22.44 36.12 -26.02
N ASP A 11 23.30 35.10 -25.86
CA ASP A 11 22.89 33.73 -25.54
C ASP A 11 22.48 33.55 -24.07
N TYR A 12 22.99 34.42 -23.19
CA TYR A 12 22.64 34.43 -21.76
C TYR A 12 21.28 35.09 -21.51
N LYS A 13 20.99 36.22 -22.17
CA LYS A 13 19.67 36.88 -22.07
C LYS A 13 18.53 35.97 -22.52
N ASN A 14 18.75 35.23 -23.60
CA ASN A 14 17.73 34.36 -24.19
C ASN A 14 17.38 33.15 -23.30
N LYS A 15 18.36 32.63 -22.55
CA LYS A 15 18.13 31.56 -21.55
C LYS A 15 17.41 32.07 -20.32
N GLN A 16 17.75 33.26 -19.84
CA GLN A 16 17.08 33.86 -18.69
C GLN A 16 15.58 34.07 -18.94
N GLU A 17 15.21 34.59 -20.12
CA GLU A 17 13.81 34.79 -20.51
C GLU A 17 13.00 33.48 -20.61
N LEU A 18 13.65 32.38 -21.03
CA LEU A 18 13.04 31.05 -21.05
C LEU A 18 12.70 30.55 -19.65
N PHE A 19 13.59 30.76 -18.68
CA PHE A 19 13.34 30.39 -17.28
C PHE A 19 12.31 31.31 -16.63
N ASP A 20 12.35 32.61 -16.90
CA ASP A 20 11.37 33.58 -16.39
C ASP A 20 9.95 33.25 -16.87
N LYS A 21 9.80 32.71 -18.09
CA LYS A 21 8.52 32.17 -18.59
C LYS A 21 8.09 30.88 -17.89
N PHE A 22 9.03 30.06 -17.44
CA PHE A 22 8.75 28.81 -16.73
C PHE A 22 8.32 29.06 -15.27
N TYR A 23 8.87 30.09 -14.64
CA TYR A 23 8.52 30.50 -13.28
C TYR A 23 7.28 31.39 -13.21
N LYS A 24 6.75 31.87 -14.34
CA LYS A 24 5.44 32.51 -14.36
C LYS A 24 4.38 31.47 -14.04
N SER A 25 3.80 31.60 -12.85
CA SER A 25 2.63 30.83 -12.44
C SER A 25 1.52 31.05 -13.48
N VAL A 26 1.09 29.97 -14.12
CA VAL A 26 -0.11 30.00 -14.96
C VAL A 26 -1.30 30.05 -14.01
N GLU A 27 -1.91 31.22 -13.85
CA GLU A 27 -3.19 31.33 -13.16
C GLU A 27 -4.25 30.61 -13.99
N CYS A 28 -4.58 29.40 -13.56
CA CYS A 28 -5.58 28.56 -14.20
C CYS A 28 -6.90 28.74 -13.43
N ASN A 29 -7.71 29.72 -13.87
CA ASN A 29 -9.09 29.88 -13.40
C ASN A 29 -9.97 28.84 -14.11
N ASN A 30 -9.75 27.56 -13.84
CA ASN A 30 -10.69 26.54 -14.23
C ASN A 30 -11.63 26.29 -13.06
N GLU A 31 -12.89 26.68 -13.21
CA GLU A 31 -13.99 26.05 -12.48
C GLU A 31 -14.11 24.60 -12.96
N MET A 32 -13.18 23.75 -12.53
CA MET A 32 -13.28 22.31 -12.70
C MET A 32 -14.35 21.83 -11.73
N ASN A 33 -15.56 21.68 -12.24
CA ASN A 33 -16.62 20.89 -11.61
C ASN A 33 -16.19 19.41 -11.67
N PHE A 34 -15.25 19.02 -10.82
CA PHE A 34 -15.14 17.64 -10.39
C PHE A 34 -16.38 17.40 -9.54
N ASP A 35 -17.22 16.42 -9.89
CA ASP A 35 -17.99 15.72 -8.86
C ASP A 35 -16.98 15.40 -7.75
N ILE A 36 -17.14 16.05 -6.58
CA ILE A 36 -16.06 16.20 -5.58
C ILE A 36 -15.88 14.87 -4.83
N HIS A 37 -15.42 13.84 -5.52
CA HIS A 37 -14.52 12.88 -4.92
C HIS A 37 -13.17 13.57 -4.82
N SER A 38 -12.88 14.10 -3.62
CA SER A 38 -11.53 14.56 -3.28
C SER A 38 -10.52 13.54 -3.80
N ILE A 39 -9.38 13.99 -4.35
CA ILE A 39 -8.29 13.12 -4.82
C ILE A 39 -7.94 12.05 -3.77
N ASN A 40 -8.03 12.41 -2.49
CA ASN A 40 -7.85 11.49 -1.37
C ASN A 40 -8.86 10.33 -1.37
N ASN A 41 -10.13 10.58 -1.69
CA ASN A 41 -11.17 9.54 -1.78
C ASN A 41 -10.87 8.58 -2.94
N ILE A 42 -10.50 9.12 -4.11
CA ILE A 42 -10.14 8.31 -5.29
C ILE A 42 -8.95 7.38 -4.97
N ILE A 43 -7.90 7.94 -4.34
CA ILE A 43 -6.74 7.16 -3.91
C ILE A 43 -7.14 6.07 -2.91
N ASN A 44 -7.95 6.42 -1.90
CA ASN A 44 -8.39 5.47 -0.88
C ASN A 44 -9.22 4.32 -1.49
N GLU A 45 -10.13 4.62 -2.40
CA GLU A 45 -10.94 3.62 -3.10
C GLU A 45 -10.08 2.70 -3.96
N ALA A 46 -9.12 3.25 -4.72
CA ALA A 46 -8.20 2.46 -5.52
C ALA A 46 -7.34 1.51 -4.66
N VAL A 47 -6.85 2.00 -3.52
CA VAL A 47 -6.07 1.20 -2.56
C VAL A 47 -6.94 0.10 -1.94
N GLU A 48 -8.16 0.42 -1.48
CA GLU A 48 -9.12 -0.57 -0.94
C GLU A 48 -9.42 -1.66 -1.97
N LYS A 49 -9.66 -1.28 -3.23
CA LYS A 49 -9.92 -2.23 -4.32
C LYS A 49 -8.71 -3.15 -4.55
N ALA A 50 -7.51 -2.60 -4.62
CA ALA A 50 -6.29 -3.39 -4.80
C ALA A 50 -6.08 -4.40 -3.65
N ILE A 51 -6.32 -3.99 -2.41
CA ILE A 51 -6.21 -4.88 -1.24
C ILE A 51 -7.27 -5.98 -1.31
N ASN A 52 -8.50 -5.65 -1.69
CA ASN A 52 -9.56 -6.65 -1.87
C ASN A 52 -9.17 -7.70 -2.91
N ASP A 53 -8.65 -7.28 -4.07
CA ASP A 53 -8.21 -8.17 -5.14
C ASP A 53 -7.05 -9.07 -4.68
N ILE A 54 -6.09 -8.51 -3.93
CA ILE A 54 -4.98 -9.27 -3.34
C ILE A 54 -5.53 -10.33 -2.39
N VAL A 55 -6.37 -9.95 -1.44
CA VAL A 55 -6.93 -10.87 -0.45
C VAL A 55 -7.69 -12.00 -1.13
N ILE A 56 -8.58 -11.67 -2.07
CA ILE A 56 -9.37 -12.64 -2.85
C ILE A 56 -8.47 -13.65 -3.56
N LYS A 57 -7.38 -13.19 -4.18
CA LYS A 57 -6.39 -14.05 -4.83
C LYS A 57 -5.65 -14.93 -3.82
N THR A 58 -5.23 -14.36 -2.69
CA THR A 58 -4.53 -15.10 -1.62
C THR A 58 -5.38 -16.24 -1.09
N ILE A 59 -6.66 -16.01 -0.82
CA ILE A 59 -7.54 -17.03 -0.21
C ILE A 59 -8.28 -17.91 -1.22
N ASN A 60 -8.05 -17.74 -2.52
CA ASN A 60 -8.67 -18.44 -3.64
C ASN A 60 -10.17 -18.76 -3.43
N THR A 61 -11.03 -17.80 -3.79
CA THR A 61 -12.48 -17.82 -3.52
C THR A 61 -13.25 -19.04 -4.02
N LYS A 62 -12.71 -19.87 -4.93
CA LYS A 62 -13.35 -21.14 -5.32
C LYS A 62 -13.35 -22.21 -4.21
N ALA A 63 -12.45 -22.12 -3.23
CA ALA A 63 -12.41 -23.04 -2.07
C ALA A 63 -13.28 -22.56 -0.88
N ILE A 64 -13.75 -21.31 -0.89
CA ILE A 64 -14.52 -20.71 0.22
C ILE A 64 -15.98 -21.23 0.27
N LEU A 65 -16.42 -21.95 -0.77
CA LEU A 65 -17.72 -22.64 -0.77
C LEU A 65 -17.78 -23.81 0.21
N THR A 66 -16.64 -24.29 0.73
CA THR A 66 -16.63 -25.25 1.83
C THR A 66 -16.55 -24.51 3.15
N SER A 67 -17.64 -24.58 3.89
CA SER A 67 -17.96 -23.97 5.19
C SER A 67 -17.05 -24.35 6.38
N SER A 68 -15.76 -24.59 6.17
CA SER A 68 -14.76 -24.80 7.24
C SER A 68 -13.67 -23.73 7.14
N ARG A 69 -13.67 -22.66 7.94
CA ARG A 69 -13.23 -22.61 9.36
C ARG A 69 -11.80 -23.09 9.65
N ASN A 70 -11.00 -23.46 8.65
CA ASN A 70 -9.64 -23.96 8.90
C ASN A 70 -8.60 -22.82 8.87
N VAL A 71 -8.34 -22.25 10.05
CA VAL A 71 -7.27 -21.25 10.26
C VAL A 71 -5.93 -21.71 9.70
N GLY A 72 -5.62 -23.01 9.74
CA GLY A 72 -4.38 -23.56 9.20
C GLY A 72 -4.27 -23.45 7.69
N GLU A 73 -5.38 -23.55 6.94
CA GLU A 73 -5.38 -23.36 5.49
C GLU A 73 -5.19 -21.88 5.13
N VAL A 74 -5.89 -20.99 5.84
CA VAL A 74 -5.69 -19.54 5.69
C VAL A 74 -4.24 -19.14 5.99
N ALA A 75 -3.64 -19.73 7.02
CA ALA A 75 -2.25 -19.52 7.36
C ALA A 75 -1.30 -19.94 6.23
N LYS A 76 -1.50 -21.12 5.63
CA LYS A 76 -0.69 -21.59 4.48
C LYS A 76 -0.82 -20.67 3.27
N ASN A 77 -2.03 -20.19 2.99
CA ASN A 77 -2.28 -19.26 1.89
C ASN A 77 -1.59 -17.91 2.13
N CYS A 78 -1.65 -17.39 3.37
CA CYS A 78 -0.91 -16.20 3.75
C CYS A 78 0.60 -16.41 3.61
N GLU A 79 1.12 -17.51 4.16
CA GLU A 79 2.54 -17.86 4.08
C GLU A 79 3.03 -17.87 2.64
N LYS A 80 2.30 -18.55 1.74
CA LYS A 80 2.59 -18.57 0.31
C LYS A 80 2.59 -17.17 -0.31
N PHE A 81 1.57 -16.36 -0.02
CA PHE A 81 1.52 -14.99 -0.53
C PHE A 81 2.73 -14.16 -0.09
N PHE A 82 3.13 -14.24 1.18
CA PHE A 82 4.28 -13.49 1.70
C PHE A 82 5.61 -13.99 1.10
N GLN A 83 5.74 -15.30 0.85
CA GLN A 83 6.88 -15.88 0.12
C GLN A 83 6.92 -15.40 -1.34
N ASP A 84 5.81 -15.51 -2.07
CA ASP A 84 5.73 -15.18 -3.50
C ASP A 84 5.89 -13.67 -3.77
N SER A 85 5.40 -12.81 -2.85
CA SER A 85 5.46 -11.36 -2.98
C SER A 85 6.77 -10.73 -2.50
N ASN A 86 7.62 -11.49 -1.81
CA ASN A 86 8.80 -10.97 -1.11
C ASN A 86 8.49 -9.77 -0.19
N PHE A 87 7.29 -9.73 0.38
CA PHE A 87 6.86 -8.61 1.24
C PHE A 87 7.50 -8.68 2.63
N GLY A 88 7.80 -9.90 3.11
CA GLY A 88 8.38 -10.14 4.42
C GLY A 88 8.22 -11.57 4.87
N LYS A 89 8.63 -11.85 6.11
CA LYS A 89 8.53 -13.17 6.73
C LYS A 89 7.21 -13.32 7.47
N PHE A 90 6.40 -14.31 7.09
CA PHE A 90 5.19 -14.69 7.80
C PHE A 90 5.43 -15.87 8.75
N GLU A 91 4.83 -15.83 9.93
CA GLU A 91 4.86 -16.88 10.94
C GLU A 91 3.44 -17.12 11.48
N TYR A 92 3.00 -18.38 11.47
CA TYR A 92 1.76 -18.81 12.13
C TYR A 92 2.08 -19.63 13.38
N MET A 93 1.45 -19.27 14.50
CA MET A 93 1.58 -19.98 15.77
C MET A 93 0.22 -20.24 16.40
N GLN A 94 -0.06 -21.50 16.72
CA GLN A 94 -1.24 -21.91 17.49
C GLN A 94 -0.82 -22.46 18.85
N LYS A 95 -1.25 -21.81 19.94
CA LYS A 95 -0.98 -22.27 21.31
C LYS A 95 -2.19 -22.00 22.21
N SER A 96 -2.60 -23.01 22.97
CA SER A 96 -3.61 -22.90 24.05
C SER A 96 -4.90 -22.18 23.63
N GLY A 97 -5.47 -22.57 22.48
CA GLY A 97 -6.71 -21.98 21.96
C GLY A 97 -6.58 -20.56 21.41
N ARG A 98 -5.35 -20.07 21.21
CA ARG A 98 -5.06 -18.81 20.52
C ARG A 98 -4.25 -19.06 19.27
N SER A 99 -4.59 -18.32 18.23
CA SER A 99 -3.89 -18.31 16.95
C SER A 99 -3.23 -16.96 16.75
N ASN A 100 -2.02 -16.97 16.18
CA ASN A 100 -1.26 -15.75 15.93
C ASN A 100 -0.73 -15.76 14.50
N PHE A 101 -0.98 -14.68 13.77
CA PHE A 101 -0.31 -14.37 12.51
C PHE A 101 0.68 -13.26 12.76
N LYS A 102 1.96 -13.49 12.46
CA LYS A 102 3.01 -12.50 12.61
C LYS A 102 3.69 -12.28 11.27
N VAL A 103 3.89 -11.02 10.91
CA VAL A 103 4.66 -10.62 9.73
C VAL A 103 5.78 -9.69 10.16
N ILE A 104 7.00 -9.96 9.69
CA ILE A 104 8.16 -9.09 9.83
C ILE A 104 8.51 -8.56 8.43
N HIS A 105 8.65 -7.24 8.28
CA HIS A 105 8.87 -6.56 7.01
C HIS A 105 9.77 -5.32 7.18
N GLU A 106 10.28 -4.76 6.09
CA GLU A 106 11.16 -3.57 6.11
C GLU A 106 10.47 -2.29 5.59
N LEU A 107 9.19 -2.39 5.25
CA LEU A 107 8.40 -1.33 4.60
C LEU A 107 7.86 -0.21 5.54
N GLY A 108 8.30 -0.17 6.79
CA GLY A 108 7.91 0.86 7.76
C GLY A 108 6.38 0.98 7.96
N ASP A 109 5.92 2.21 8.23
CA ASP A 109 4.50 2.51 8.52
C ASP A 109 3.55 2.12 7.38
N ASN A 110 4.00 2.24 6.13
CA ASN A 110 3.19 1.87 4.97
C ASN A 110 2.98 0.35 4.90
N GLY A 111 4.03 -0.43 5.22
CA GLY A 111 3.92 -1.87 5.39
C GLY A 111 2.88 -2.25 6.43
N ASN A 112 2.92 -1.60 7.60
CA ASN A 112 1.94 -1.82 8.66
C ASN A 112 0.52 -1.45 8.27
N LYS A 113 0.32 -0.31 7.59
CA LYS A 113 -1.01 0.11 7.10
C LYS A 113 -1.58 -0.92 6.13
N PHE A 114 -0.76 -1.41 5.19
CA PHE A 114 -1.15 -2.48 4.28
C PHE A 114 -1.53 -3.75 5.06
N LEU A 115 -0.68 -4.22 5.96
CA LEU A 115 -0.90 -5.45 6.73
C LEU A 115 -2.17 -5.39 7.58
N ARG A 116 -2.44 -4.24 8.24
CA ARG A 116 -3.69 -4.05 8.99
C ARG A 116 -4.89 -4.27 8.09
N LYS A 117 -4.97 -3.55 6.97
CA LYS A 117 -6.09 -3.67 6.02
C LYS A 117 -6.20 -5.07 5.43
N PHE A 118 -5.07 -5.67 5.06
CA PHE A 118 -5.00 -7.04 4.53
C PHE A 118 -5.60 -8.05 5.52
N PHE A 119 -5.16 -8.05 6.78
CA PHE A 119 -5.68 -8.97 7.77
C PHE A 119 -7.13 -8.63 8.15
N GLU A 120 -7.49 -7.37 8.38
CA GLU A 120 -8.89 -6.97 8.64
C GLU A 120 -9.84 -7.53 7.58
N LYS A 121 -9.41 -7.49 6.31
CA LYS A 121 -10.21 -8.04 5.22
C LYS A 121 -10.25 -9.57 5.21
N ILE A 122 -9.14 -10.26 5.48
CA ILE A 122 -9.13 -11.71 5.69
C ILE A 122 -10.13 -12.10 6.77
N PHE A 123 -10.08 -11.44 7.94
CA PHE A 123 -10.99 -11.73 9.05
C PHE A 123 -12.44 -11.48 8.66
N LYS A 124 -12.74 -10.35 8.03
CA LYS A 124 -14.07 -10.06 7.50
C LYS A 124 -14.54 -11.03 6.42
N THR A 125 -13.66 -11.74 5.73
CA THR A 125 -14.04 -12.59 4.60
C THR A 125 -14.18 -14.05 5.01
N CYS A 126 -13.15 -14.63 5.64
CA CYS A 126 -13.07 -16.06 5.93
C CYS A 126 -12.95 -16.42 7.42
N LEU A 127 -12.68 -15.46 8.31
CA LEU A 127 -12.59 -15.68 9.77
C LEU A 127 -13.57 -14.78 10.56
N LYS A 128 -14.78 -14.55 10.03
CA LYS A 128 -15.76 -13.58 10.57
C LYS A 128 -16.13 -13.77 12.03
N ASN A 129 -16.06 -15.01 12.51
CA ASN A 129 -16.46 -15.37 13.89
C ASN A 129 -15.28 -15.32 14.87
N TYR A 130 -14.09 -14.97 14.41
CA TYR A 130 -12.92 -14.84 15.27
C TYR A 130 -12.80 -13.41 15.80
N SER A 131 -12.60 -13.31 17.10
CA SER A 131 -12.17 -12.07 17.74
C SER A 131 -10.67 -11.90 17.51
N TYR A 132 -10.21 -10.69 17.18
CA TYR A 132 -8.79 -10.45 16.94
C TYR A 132 -8.31 -9.11 17.50
N HIS A 133 -7.03 -9.07 17.82
CA HIS A 133 -6.29 -7.90 18.26
C HIS A 133 -5.01 -7.77 17.45
N MET A 134 -4.67 -6.56 17.02
CA MET A 134 -3.47 -6.31 16.24
C MET A 134 -2.48 -5.44 17.02
N ILE A 135 -1.24 -5.89 17.11
CA ILE A 135 -0.12 -5.18 17.73
C ILE A 135 0.94 -4.99 16.64
N SER A 136 1.48 -3.79 16.49
CA SER A 136 2.52 -3.52 15.50
C SER A 136 3.62 -2.64 16.07
N ASN A 137 4.82 -2.78 15.52
CA ASN A 137 5.91 -1.81 15.59
C ASN A 137 6.32 -1.43 14.16
N GLN A 138 7.34 -0.59 13.99
CA GLN A 138 7.75 -0.09 12.67
C GLN A 138 7.94 -1.17 11.60
N ASN A 139 8.42 -2.37 11.97
CA ASN A 139 8.85 -3.42 11.04
C ASN A 139 8.11 -4.75 11.24
N SER A 140 7.04 -4.76 12.02
CA SER A 140 6.27 -5.99 12.23
C SER A 140 4.85 -5.72 12.68
N LEU A 141 3.97 -6.64 12.29
CA LEU A 141 2.60 -6.70 12.75
C LEU A 141 2.26 -8.12 13.21
N CYS A 142 1.63 -8.21 14.36
CA CYS A 142 1.13 -9.44 14.95
C CYS A 142 -0.39 -9.34 15.15
N VAL A 143 -1.14 -10.30 14.60
CA VAL A 143 -2.57 -10.48 14.81
C VAL A 143 -2.76 -11.67 15.74
N ILE A 144 -3.37 -11.43 16.90
CA ILE A 144 -3.71 -12.43 17.91
C ILE A 144 -5.22 -12.64 17.86
N PHE A 145 -5.68 -13.88 17.70
CA PHE A 145 -7.10 -14.14 17.51
C PHE A 145 -7.59 -15.44 18.16
N ARG A 146 -8.88 -15.47 18.48
CA ARG A 146 -9.61 -16.58 19.12
C ARG A 146 -10.95 -16.79 18.47
#